data_AF-A0A350IDG1-F1
#
_entry.id   AF-A0A350IDG1-F1
#
_cell.length_a   1.000
_cell.length_b   1.000
_cell.length_c   1.000
_cell.angle_alpha   90.00
_cell.angle_beta   90.00
_cell.angle_gamma   90.00
#
_symmetry.space_group_name_H-M   'P 1'
#
loop_
_entity.id
_entity.type
_entity.pdbx_description
1 polymer ?
#
loop_
_entity_poly.entity_id
_entity_poly.type
_entity_poly.pdbx_seq_one_letter_code
_entity_poly.pdbx_strand_id
1 'polypeptide(L)'
;MNHSIFFCSVLIFLSSCNTIPNENWINLFDGSSTDGWRAYNGDSMPPGWKIIDHVLTFKTEQILEEDYDYKGSRDIIYGAEEFDNFELYVEWNIPKGGNSGIFYHLKEGY
;
A
#
# COMPACT_ATOMS: atom_id res chain seq x y z
N MET A 1 18.09 -28.39 -67.86
CA MET A 1 17.18 -27.50 -67.10
C MET A 1 16.97 -28.11 -65.73
N ASN A 2 17.62 -27.59 -64.69
CA ASN A 2 17.35 -27.95 -63.29
C ASN A 2 17.47 -26.66 -62.47
N HIS A 3 16.33 -26.11 -62.02
CA HIS A 3 16.29 -24.90 -61.20
C HIS A 3 16.51 -25.27 -59.73
N SER A 4 17.66 -24.87 -59.17
CA SER A 4 17.89 -24.93 -57.73
C SER A 4 17.41 -23.61 -57.12
N ILE A 5 16.29 -23.63 -56.41
CA ILE A 5 15.76 -22.48 -55.68
C ILE A 5 16.41 -22.49 -54.28
N PHE A 6 17.31 -21.56 -54.02
CA PHE A 6 17.92 -21.37 -52.71
C PHE A 6 17.01 -20.45 -51.88
N PHE A 7 16.26 -21.03 -50.95
CA PHE A 7 15.40 -20.28 -50.03
C PHE A 7 16.28 -19.69 -48.92
N CYS A 8 16.70 -18.44 -49.09
CA CYS A 8 17.43 -17.69 -48.07
C CYS A 8 16.43 -17.31 -46.96
N SER A 9 16.45 -18.05 -45.86
CA SER A 9 15.64 -17.78 -44.68
C SER A 9 16.16 -16.52 -43.98
N VAL A 10 15.35 -15.46 -44.03
CA VAL A 10 15.61 -14.21 -43.31
C VAL A 10 15.37 -14.47 -41.82
N LEU A 11 16.45 -14.57 -41.03
CA LEU A 11 16.38 -14.54 -39.58
C LEU A 11 16.01 -13.13 -39.11
N ILE A 12 14.74 -12.94 -38.77
CA ILE A 12 14.25 -11.75 -38.08
C ILE A 12 14.71 -11.86 -36.62
N PHE A 13 15.76 -11.13 -36.25
CA PHE A 13 16.11 -10.91 -34.85
C PHE A 13 15.05 -9.98 -34.24
N LEU A 14 14.07 -10.56 -33.55
CA LEU A 14 13.22 -9.85 -32.62
C LEU A 14 14.09 -9.40 -31.44
N SER A 15 14.61 -8.17 -31.53
CA SER A 15 15.23 -7.52 -30.38
C SER A 15 14.15 -7.33 -29.33
N SER A 16 14.22 -8.11 -28.25
CA SER A 16 13.35 -7.93 -27.10
C SER A 16 13.60 -6.53 -26.56
N CYS A 17 12.58 -5.68 -26.61
CA CYS A 17 12.58 -4.42 -25.89
C CYS A 17 12.59 -4.79 -24.41
N ASN A 18 13.73 -4.65 -23.74
CA ASN A 18 13.76 -4.67 -22.29
C ASN A 18 12.96 -3.46 -21.84
N THR A 19 11.71 -3.69 -21.42
CA THR A 19 10.95 -2.70 -20.69
C THR A 19 11.77 -2.33 -19.46
N ILE A 20 12.06 -1.03 -19.32
CA ILE A 20 12.59 -0.48 -18.07
C ILE A 20 11.70 -1.06 -16.96
N PRO A 21 12.26 -1.67 -15.89
CA PRO A 21 11.42 -2.18 -14.81
C PRO A 21 10.54 -1.01 -14.36
N ASN A 22 9.23 -1.14 -14.52
CA ASN A 22 8.35 -0.40 -13.63
C ASN A 22 8.84 -0.76 -12.24
N GLU A 23 9.32 0.22 -11.49
CA GLU A 23 9.71 0.05 -10.11
C GLU A 23 8.59 -0.75 -9.44
N ASN A 24 8.93 -1.93 -8.89
CA ASN A 24 7.93 -2.88 -8.41
C ASN A 24 7.30 -2.33 -7.13
N TRP A 25 6.32 -1.43 -7.28
CA TRP A 25 5.52 -0.90 -6.18
C TRP A 25 4.81 -2.04 -5.46
N ILE A 26 4.92 -2.06 -4.13
CA ILE A 26 4.18 -2.96 -3.27
C ILE A 26 2.88 -2.26 -2.91
N ASN A 27 1.74 -2.90 -3.22
CA ASN A 27 0.46 -2.36 -2.79
C ASN A 27 0.21 -2.70 -1.32
N LEU A 28 0.20 -1.69 -0.46
CA LEU A 28 -0.07 -1.83 0.97
C LEU A 28 -1.57 -1.89 1.29
N PHE A 29 -2.46 -1.53 0.36
CA PHE A 29 -3.91 -1.57 0.56
C PHE A 29 -4.67 -1.82 -0.74
N ASP A 30 -5.37 -2.95 -0.82
CA ASP A 30 -6.07 -3.38 -2.03
C ASP A 30 -7.44 -2.72 -2.26
N GLY A 31 -7.92 -1.89 -1.32
CA GLY A 31 -9.24 -1.27 -1.38
C GLY A 31 -10.39 -2.12 -0.84
N SER A 32 -10.13 -3.28 -0.24
CA SER A 32 -11.15 -4.26 0.15
C SER A 32 -10.85 -5.04 1.43
N SER A 33 -9.58 -5.19 1.79
CA SER A 33 -9.13 -5.89 3.00
C SER A 33 -8.22 -5.01 3.84
N THR A 34 -8.12 -5.32 5.13
CA THR A 34 -7.10 -4.75 6.03
C THR A 34 -5.93 -5.72 6.19
N ASP A 35 -5.69 -6.59 5.21
CA ASP A 35 -4.63 -7.59 5.30
C ASP A 35 -3.27 -6.89 5.41
N GLY A 36 -2.46 -7.35 6.36
CA GLY A 36 -1.20 -6.72 6.72
C GLY A 36 -1.32 -5.51 7.65
N TRP A 37 -2.51 -4.94 7.87
CA TRP A 37 -2.73 -3.87 8.84
C TRP A 37 -3.23 -4.41 10.19
N ARG A 38 -2.72 -3.83 11.27
CA ARG A 38 -3.14 -4.11 12.65
C ARG A 38 -2.93 -2.88 13.54
N ALA A 39 -3.41 -2.94 14.78
CA ALA A 39 -3.11 -1.89 15.77
C ALA A 39 -1.59 -1.79 16.01
N TYR A 40 -1.09 -0.57 16.20
CA TYR A 40 0.23 -0.38 16.78
C TYR A 40 0.26 -0.97 18.21
N ASN A 41 1.26 -1.81 18.51
CA ASN A 41 1.36 -2.66 19.70
C ASN A 41 0.19 -3.65 19.88
N GLY A 42 -0.45 -4.11 18.80
CA GLY A 42 -1.52 -5.12 18.89
C GLY A 42 -1.65 -5.99 17.65
N ASP A 43 -2.33 -7.13 17.80
CA ASP A 43 -2.45 -8.16 16.75
C ASP A 43 -3.71 -8.05 15.89
N SER A 44 -4.61 -7.10 16.20
CA SER A 44 -5.88 -6.90 15.52
C SER A 44 -6.13 -5.44 15.21
N MET A 45 -6.95 -5.14 14.21
CA MET A 45 -7.39 -3.76 13.93
C MET A 45 -8.09 -3.14 15.15
N PRO A 46 -7.75 -1.90 15.54
CA PRO A 46 -8.44 -1.20 16.61
C PRO A 46 -9.82 -0.73 16.12
N PRO A 47 -10.75 -0.42 17.04
CA PRO A 47 -12.09 0.05 16.65
C PRO A 47 -12.02 1.38 15.91
N GLY A 48 -12.97 1.60 14.99
CA GLY A 48 -13.16 2.87 14.26
C GLY A 48 -12.64 2.87 12.83
N TRP A 49 -11.61 2.07 12.52
CA TRP A 49 -11.15 1.88 11.15
C TRP A 49 -12.16 1.07 10.32
N LYS A 50 -12.44 1.57 9.11
CA LYS A 50 -13.39 0.97 8.17
C LYS A 50 -12.89 1.13 6.75
N ILE A 51 -13.33 0.24 5.87
CA ILE A 51 -13.20 0.41 4.42
C ILE A 51 -14.55 0.91 3.91
N ILE A 52 -14.56 2.10 3.31
CA ILE A 52 -15.76 2.74 2.74
C ILE A 52 -15.37 3.22 1.35
N ASP A 53 -16.13 2.82 0.33
CA ASP A 53 -15.88 3.20 -1.08
C ASP A 53 -14.42 2.97 -1.51
N HIS A 54 -13.87 1.81 -1.12
CA HIS A 54 -12.48 1.41 -1.36
C HIS A 54 -11.41 2.26 -0.67
N VAL A 55 -11.78 3.04 0.35
CA VAL A 55 -10.87 3.88 1.15
C VAL A 55 -10.79 3.35 2.58
N LEU A 56 -9.58 3.10 3.07
CA LEU A 56 -9.33 2.83 4.48
C LEU A 56 -9.43 4.16 5.26
N THR A 57 -10.40 4.26 6.15
CA THR A 57 -10.72 5.51 6.85
C THR A 57 -11.02 5.27 8.33
N PHE A 58 -10.56 6.18 9.17
CA PHE A 58 -10.92 6.20 10.57
C PHE A 58 -12.24 6.95 10.76
N LYS A 59 -13.32 6.22 11.05
CA LYS A 59 -14.67 6.78 11.22
C LYS A 59 -14.98 6.98 12.70
N THR A 60 -15.13 8.23 13.09
CA THR A 60 -15.36 8.63 14.47
C THR A 60 -16.29 9.84 14.56
N GLU A 61 -16.80 10.13 15.76
CA GLU A 61 -17.42 11.42 16.06
C GLU A 61 -16.36 12.52 16.04
N GLN A 62 -16.71 13.73 15.57
CA GLN A 62 -15.78 14.83 15.50
C GLN A 62 -15.68 15.55 16.85
N ILE A 63 -14.96 14.92 17.78
CA ILE A 63 -14.69 15.41 19.13
C ILE A 63 -13.18 15.45 19.39
N LEU A 64 -12.76 16.07 20.49
CA LEU A 64 -11.35 16.10 20.88
C LEU A 64 -10.89 14.70 21.32
N GLU A 65 -9.60 14.45 21.18
CA GLU A 65 -9.02 13.14 21.52
C GLU A 65 -9.25 12.76 22.99
N GLU A 66 -9.15 13.74 23.90
CA GLU A 66 -9.34 13.55 25.34
C GLU A 66 -10.78 13.13 25.72
N ASP A 67 -11.76 13.51 24.90
CA ASP A 67 -13.19 13.29 25.12
C ASP A 67 -13.66 11.89 24.70
N TYR A 68 -12.82 11.09 24.04
CA TYR A 68 -13.19 9.74 23.67
C TYR A 68 -13.29 8.81 24.90
N ASP A 69 -14.35 7.99 24.93
CA ASP A 69 -14.54 6.95 25.95
C ASP A 69 -13.47 5.85 25.88
N TYR A 70 -13.01 5.52 24.67
CA TYR A 70 -11.96 4.52 24.46
C TYR A 70 -10.58 5.12 24.72
N LYS A 71 -9.82 4.51 25.65
CA LYS A 71 -8.51 4.99 26.09
C LYS A 71 -7.31 4.23 25.52
N GLY A 72 -7.55 3.23 24.66
CA GLY A 72 -6.47 2.57 23.92
C GLY A 72 -6.01 3.42 22.73
N SER A 73 -4.82 3.15 22.20
CA SER A 73 -4.42 3.72 20.91
C SER A 73 -5.33 3.20 19.79
N ARG A 74 -5.55 4.05 18.79
CA ARG A 74 -6.27 3.73 17.56
C ARG A 74 -5.37 3.83 16.34
N ASP A 75 -4.07 3.96 16.57
CA ASP A 75 -3.08 3.99 15.51
C ASP A 75 -2.93 2.59 14.92
N ILE A 76 -2.71 2.53 13.61
CA ILE A 76 -2.49 1.29 12.88
C ILE A 76 -1.11 1.29 12.25
N ILE A 77 -0.59 0.08 12.04
CA ILE A 77 0.70 -0.17 11.41
C ILE A 77 0.52 -1.24 10.34
N TYR A 78 1.21 -1.09 9.22
CA TYR A 78 1.40 -2.19 8.28
C TYR A 78 2.45 -3.14 8.88
N GLY A 79 1.99 -4.23 9.47
CA GLY A 79 2.81 -5.16 10.25
C GLY A 79 3.20 -6.44 9.51
N ALA A 80 2.86 -6.57 8.22
CA ALA A 80 3.26 -7.74 7.42
C ALA A 80 4.75 -7.72 7.03
N GLU A 81 5.35 -6.53 6.92
CA GLU A 81 6.75 -6.34 6.53
C GLU A 81 7.30 -5.03 7.13
N GLU A 82 8.58 -5.04 7.52
CA GLU A 82 9.32 -3.84 7.91
C GLU A 82 10.13 -3.30 6.73
N PHE A 83 10.17 -1.97 6.59
CA PHE A 83 10.87 -1.29 5.51
C PHE A 83 12.01 -0.41 6.06
N ASP A 84 13.18 -0.46 5.41
CA ASP A 84 14.32 0.40 5.72
C ASP A 84 14.37 1.61 4.78
N ASN A 85 14.93 1.44 3.59
CA ASN A 85 14.92 2.45 2.52
C ASN A 85 13.74 2.21 1.59
N PHE A 86 12.86 3.20 1.45
CA PHE A 86 11.65 3.07 0.63
C PHE A 86 11.22 4.42 0.05
N GLU A 87 10.37 4.35 -0.98
CA GLU A 87 9.52 5.45 -1.41
C GLU A 87 8.07 5.11 -1.05
N LEU A 88 7.35 6.03 -0.41
CA LEU A 88 5.94 5.85 -0.04
C LEU A 88 5.08 6.81 -0.84
N TYR A 89 4.11 6.24 -1.56
CA TYR A 89 3.05 6.98 -2.21
C TYR A 89 1.72 6.73 -1.50
N VAL A 90 1.01 7.80 -1.16
CA VAL A 90 -0.28 7.75 -0.47
C VAL A 90 -1.12 8.99 -0.81
N GLU A 91 -2.38 8.76 -1.13
CA GLU A 91 -3.39 9.81 -1.20
C GLU A 91 -4.19 9.84 0.11
N TRP A 92 -4.50 11.04 0.59
CA TRP A 92 -5.25 11.21 1.84
C TRP A 92 -6.25 12.36 1.71
N ASN A 93 -7.31 12.28 2.51
CA ASN A 93 -8.33 13.31 2.63
C ASN A 93 -8.79 13.42 4.08
N ILE A 94 -9.09 14.63 4.54
CA ILE A 94 -9.57 14.90 5.90
C ILE A 94 -10.80 15.82 5.87
N PRO A 95 -11.78 15.62 6.78
CA PRO A 95 -12.88 16.56 6.93
C PRO A 95 -12.40 17.88 7.55
N LYS A 96 -13.24 18.93 7.47
CA LYS A 96 -12.95 20.22 8.10
C LYS A 96 -12.71 20.06 9.61
N GLY A 97 -11.53 20.43 10.07
CA GLY A 97 -11.13 20.28 11.47
C GLY A 97 -10.63 18.88 11.85
N GLY A 98 -10.48 17.97 10.88
CA GLY A 98 -9.86 16.68 11.08
C GLY A 98 -8.35 16.77 11.30
N ASN A 99 -7.80 15.77 11.99
CA ASN A 99 -6.37 15.62 12.25
C ASN A 99 -6.00 14.14 12.06
N SER A 100 -4.83 13.90 11.46
CA SER A 100 -4.25 12.57 11.25
C SER A 100 -2.74 12.69 11.07
N GLY A 101 -2.05 11.56 10.97
CA GLY A 101 -0.62 11.49 10.72
C GLY A 101 -0.23 10.22 9.98
N ILE A 102 0.89 10.28 9.26
CA ILE A 102 1.55 9.12 8.66
C ILE A 102 2.91 9.01 9.33
N PHE A 103 3.15 7.87 9.97
CA PHE A 103 4.38 7.57 10.67
C PHE A 103 5.20 6.56 9.87
N TYR A 104 6.52 6.63 10.00
CA TYR A 104 7.48 5.70 9.41
C TYR A 104 8.63 5.47 10.39
N HIS A 105 9.36 4.35 10.21
CA HIS A 105 10.44 3.92 11.10
C HIS A 105 10.03 3.80 12.58
N LEU A 106 8.78 3.40 12.80
CA LEU A 106 8.26 3.12 14.13
C LEU A 106 8.92 1.88 14.73
N LYS A 107 8.98 1.82 16.06
CA LYS A 107 9.36 0.64 16.81
C LYS A 107 8.31 0.33 17.86
N GLU A 108 7.87 -0.92 17.92
CA GLU A 108 6.91 -1.42 18.89
C GLU A 108 7.61 -1.96 20.17
N GLY A 109 6.85 -2.08 21.26
CA GLY A 109 7.31 -2.73 22.50
C GLY A 109 8.07 -1.85 23.51
N TYR A 110 7.90 -0.53 23.47
CA TYR A 110 8.51 0.43 24.41
C TYR A 110 7.47 1.15 25.27
#